data_AF-A0A258IFJ6-F1
#
_entry.id   AF-A0A258IFJ6-F1
#
_cell.length_a   1.000
_cell.length_b   1.000
_cell.length_c   1.000
_cell.angle_alpha   90.00
_cell.angle_beta   90.00
_cell.angle_gamma   90.00
#
_symmetry.space_group_name_H-M   'P 1'
#
loop_
_entity.id
_entity.type
_entity.pdbx_description
1 polymer ?
#
loop_
_entity_poly.entity_id
_entity_poly.type
_entity_poly.pdbx_seq_one_letter_code
_entity_poly.pdbx_strand_id
1 'polypeptide(L)'
;MVAVSANRLELLQIAEAVAREKTIDRSIVIAAMEDAIAKAARSRYGQETDIHADINPKTGELRLARHLLVVDEVDNFATEINLDGARRHNPAAQVGDTIADTLPPFDFGRIAAQSAKQVIVQKVREAERDRQYDEYKDRIGEVSNGLVKRVEYGNVVVDLGRGEAILRRDELLPREVVKTGDRVRAYIYDVRREPRGPQIFLSRTHPQFMSKLFAQEV
;
A
#
# COMPACT_ATOMS: atom_id res chain seq x y z
N MET A 1 32.98 -18.68 -3.17
CA MET A 1 32.33 -17.72 -4.10
C MET A 1 30.98 -18.20 -4.69
N VAL A 2 30.39 -19.31 -4.22
CA VAL A 2 29.22 -19.96 -4.90
C VAL A 2 27.85 -19.54 -4.33
N ALA A 3 27.75 -19.12 -3.07
CA ALA A 3 26.45 -18.86 -2.41
C ALA A 3 25.66 -17.65 -2.97
N VAL A 4 26.34 -16.59 -3.41
CA VAL A 4 25.68 -15.34 -3.85
C VAL A 4 25.05 -15.47 -5.24
N SER A 5 25.40 -16.49 -6.03
CA SER A 5 24.85 -16.66 -7.38
C SER A 5 23.45 -17.31 -7.38
N ALA A 6 23.15 -18.18 -6.42
CA ALA A 6 21.85 -18.85 -6.30
C ALA A 6 20.74 -17.85 -5.96
N ASN A 7 21.03 -16.89 -5.07
CA ASN A 7 20.06 -15.87 -4.64
C ASN A 7 19.57 -14.96 -5.78
N ARG A 8 20.36 -14.70 -6.83
CA ARG A 8 19.98 -13.73 -7.89
C ARG A 8 18.83 -14.21 -8.76
N LEU A 9 18.92 -15.47 -9.21
CA LEU A 9 17.93 -16.08 -10.08
C LEU A 9 16.65 -16.40 -9.29
N GLU A 10 16.80 -16.82 -8.04
CA GLU A 10 15.68 -17.07 -7.14
C GLU A 10 14.84 -15.81 -6.90
N LEU A 11 15.46 -14.64 -6.71
CA LEU A 11 14.74 -13.37 -6.54
C LEU A 11 13.85 -13.04 -7.75
N LEU A 12 14.39 -13.20 -8.96
CA LEU A 12 13.62 -12.96 -10.19
C LEU A 12 12.49 -13.97 -10.36
N GLN A 13 12.75 -15.25 -10.09
CA GLN A 13 11.73 -16.30 -10.17
C GLN A 13 10.60 -16.08 -9.15
N ILE A 14 10.95 -15.66 -7.93
CA ILE A 14 9.97 -15.30 -6.91
C ILE A 14 9.14 -14.11 -7.41
N ALA A 15 9.78 -13.04 -7.89
CA ALA A 15 9.08 -11.86 -8.39
C ALA A 15 8.14 -12.20 -9.57
N GLU A 16 8.56 -13.10 -10.46
CA GLU A 16 7.78 -13.53 -11.62
C GLU A 16 6.61 -14.45 -11.25
N ALA A 17 6.83 -15.44 -10.40
CA ALA A 17 5.78 -16.30 -9.87
C ALA A 17 4.69 -15.49 -9.17
N VAL A 18 5.14 -14.52 -8.38
CA VAL A 18 4.32 -13.54 -7.67
C VAL A 18 3.51 -12.65 -8.62
N ALA A 19 4.16 -12.05 -9.62
CA ALA A 19 3.51 -11.16 -10.58
C ALA A 19 2.41 -11.88 -11.36
N ARG A 20 2.68 -13.14 -11.74
CA ARG A 20 1.75 -14.00 -12.48
C ARG A 20 0.52 -14.38 -11.67
N GLU A 21 0.68 -14.70 -10.38
CA GLU A 21 -0.45 -15.17 -9.55
C GLU A 21 -1.54 -14.10 -9.38
N LYS A 22 -1.16 -12.82 -9.28
CA LYS A 22 -2.09 -11.72 -8.99
C LYS A 22 -2.29 -10.74 -10.14
N THR A 23 -1.75 -11.04 -11.32
CA THR A 23 -1.82 -10.17 -12.51
C THR A 23 -1.36 -8.74 -12.18
N ILE A 24 -0.17 -8.63 -11.59
CA ILE A 24 0.48 -7.37 -11.23
C ILE A 24 1.74 -7.22 -12.08
N ASP A 25 2.06 -5.99 -12.47
CA ASP A 25 3.30 -5.70 -13.17
C ASP A 25 4.52 -6.10 -12.36
N ARG A 26 5.45 -6.80 -13.00
CA ARG A 26 6.71 -7.27 -12.38
C ARG A 26 7.53 -6.12 -11.79
N SER A 27 7.50 -4.94 -12.41
CA SER A 27 8.21 -3.75 -11.93
C SER A 27 7.77 -3.32 -10.53
N ILE A 28 6.47 -3.40 -10.23
CA ILE A 28 5.90 -3.05 -8.93
C ILE A 28 6.40 -4.02 -7.86
N VAL A 29 6.50 -5.30 -8.20
CA VAL A 29 7.01 -6.34 -7.30
C VAL A 29 8.50 -6.13 -7.01
N ILE A 30 9.29 -5.81 -8.04
CA ILE A 30 10.73 -5.56 -7.91
C ILE A 30 10.99 -4.34 -7.02
N ALA A 31 10.34 -3.21 -7.28
CA ALA A 31 10.50 -1.99 -6.48
C ALA A 31 10.18 -2.22 -4.99
N ALA A 32 9.15 -3.01 -4.73
CA ALA A 32 8.79 -3.39 -3.38
C ALA A 32 9.78 -4.34 -2.69
N MET A 33 10.39 -5.24 -3.46
CA MET A 33 11.45 -6.10 -2.95
C MET A 33 12.69 -5.26 -2.61
N GLU A 34 13.03 -4.27 -3.43
CA GLU A 34 14.09 -3.28 -3.15
C GLU A 34 13.83 -2.56 -1.83
N ASP A 35 12.65 -1.97 -1.64
CA ASP A 35 12.27 -1.26 -0.41
C ASP A 35 12.42 -2.15 0.84
N ALA A 36 11.98 -3.40 0.72
CA ALA A 36 12.04 -4.32 1.84
C ALA A 36 13.46 -4.80 2.15
N ILE A 37 14.28 -5.02 1.13
CA ILE A 37 15.70 -5.37 1.29
C ILE A 37 16.45 -4.18 1.88
N ALA A 38 16.18 -2.95 1.42
CA ALA A 38 16.73 -1.72 2.00
C ALA A 38 16.39 -1.60 3.49
N LYS A 39 15.12 -1.84 3.87
CA LYS A 39 14.69 -1.85 5.27
C LYS A 39 15.40 -2.92 6.10
N ALA A 40 15.57 -4.12 5.56
CA ALA A 40 16.31 -5.20 6.22
C ALA A 40 17.79 -4.87 6.37
N ALA A 41 18.40 -4.21 5.38
CA ALA A 41 19.77 -3.74 5.43
C ALA A 41 19.96 -2.68 6.51
N ARG A 42 19.02 -1.73 6.68
CA ARG A 42 19.06 -0.74 7.78
C ARG A 42 19.11 -1.41 9.15
N SER A 43 18.38 -2.52 9.33
CA SER A 43 18.44 -3.27 10.59
C SER A 43 19.82 -3.88 10.90
N ARG A 44 20.68 -4.05 9.89
CA ARG A 44 22.00 -4.66 10.04
C ARG A 44 23.13 -3.63 10.07
N TYR A 45 23.05 -2.62 9.21
CA TYR A 45 24.12 -1.61 9.00
C TYR A 45 23.88 -0.31 9.77
N GLY A 46 22.74 -0.16 10.44
CA GLY A 46 22.37 1.03 11.21
C GLY A 46 21.01 1.56 10.77
N GLN A 47 20.09 1.73 11.74
CA GLN A 47 18.72 2.17 11.45
C GLN A 47 18.64 3.59 10.93
N GLU A 48 19.62 4.42 11.31
CA GLU A 48 19.73 5.82 10.92
C GLU A 48 20.39 6.00 9.54
N THR A 49 20.96 4.93 9.00
CA THR A 49 21.65 4.95 7.71
C THR A 49 20.65 4.97 6.55
N ASP A 50 20.87 5.83 5.57
CA ASP A 50 20.07 5.81 4.35
C ASP A 50 20.58 4.77 3.35
N ILE A 51 19.93 3.61 3.34
CA ILE A 51 20.29 2.47 2.47
C ILE A 51 19.24 2.31 1.38
N HIS A 52 19.72 2.14 0.15
CA HIS A 52 18.95 1.85 -1.05
C HIS A 52 19.38 0.50 -1.63
N ALA A 53 18.40 -0.23 -2.15
CA ALA A 53 18.61 -1.48 -2.88
C ALA A 53 18.18 -1.28 -4.33
N ASP A 54 18.96 -1.78 -5.27
CA ASP A 54 18.65 -1.79 -6.71
C ASP A 54 18.76 -3.23 -7.20
N ILE A 55 17.69 -3.75 -7.80
CA ILE A 55 17.62 -5.06 -8.41
C ILE A 55 17.55 -4.88 -9.92
N ASN A 56 18.59 -5.33 -10.63
CA ASN A 56 18.56 -5.33 -12.08
C ASN A 56 17.45 -6.29 -12.59
N PRO A 57 16.44 -5.81 -13.34
CA PRO A 57 15.28 -6.60 -13.73
C PRO A 57 15.58 -7.67 -14.81
N LYS A 58 16.78 -7.63 -15.41
CA LYS A 58 17.23 -8.62 -16.40
C LYS A 58 18.17 -9.66 -15.81
N THR A 59 19.09 -9.23 -14.94
CA THR A 59 20.15 -10.10 -14.40
C THR A 59 19.86 -10.58 -12.98
N GLY A 60 18.96 -9.93 -12.25
CA GLY A 60 18.68 -10.22 -10.83
C GLY A 60 19.83 -9.80 -9.90
N GLU A 61 20.77 -8.99 -10.40
CA GLU A 61 21.87 -8.47 -9.59
C GLU A 61 21.33 -7.43 -8.61
N LEU A 62 21.45 -7.74 -7.32
CA LEU A 62 21.15 -6.83 -6.23
C LEU A 62 22.38 -6.00 -5.88
N ARG A 63 22.24 -4.67 -5.91
CA ARG A 63 23.23 -3.72 -5.42
C ARG A 63 22.67 -3.00 -4.21
N LEU A 64 23.50 -2.87 -3.18
CA LEU A 64 23.19 -2.09 -2.00
C LEU A 64 24.09 -0.87 -1.98
N ALA A 65 23.48 0.31 -1.87
CA ALA A 65 24.18 1.56 -1.73
C ALA A 65 23.70 2.28 -0.48
N ARG A 66 24.64 2.77 0.32
CA ARG A 66 24.38 3.76 1.36
C ARG A 66 24.55 5.14 0.75
N HIS A 67 23.56 6.00 0.94
CA HIS A 67 23.65 7.40 0.56
C HIS A 67 24.16 8.23 1.74
N LEU A 68 25.20 9.04 1.48
CA LEU A 68 25.79 9.97 2.42
C LEU A 68 25.71 11.38 1.84
N LEU A 69 25.18 12.32 2.60
CA LEU A 69 25.11 13.73 2.25
C LEU A 69 26.47 14.39 2.51
N VAL A 70 27.01 15.11 1.53
CA VAL A 70 28.27 15.84 1.67
C VAL A 70 28.02 17.15 2.39
N VAL A 71 28.62 17.32 3.56
CA VAL A 71 28.51 18.52 4.41
C VAL A 71 29.88 19.03 4.83
N ASP A 72 29.98 20.30 5.24
CA ASP A 72 31.23 20.87 5.75
C ASP A 72 31.49 20.43 7.20
N GLU A 73 30.47 20.53 8.06
CA GLU A 73 30.49 20.05 9.45
C GLU A 73 29.56 18.85 9.57
N VAL A 74 30.09 17.72 10.05
CA VAL A 74 29.34 16.46 10.20
C VAL A 74 28.67 16.44 11.56
N ASP A 75 27.35 16.43 11.57
CA ASP A 75 26.53 16.24 12.77
C ASP A 75 26.14 14.76 12.93
N ASN A 76 25.86 14.07 11.82
CA ASN A 76 25.44 12.67 11.82
C ASN A 76 26.31 11.77 10.92
N PHE A 77 27.27 11.05 11.54
CA PHE A 77 28.15 10.11 10.85
C PHE A 77 27.45 8.94 10.12
N ALA A 78 26.16 8.69 10.38
CA ALA A 78 25.40 7.64 9.70
C ALA A 78 24.88 8.09 8.32
N THR A 79 24.62 9.38 8.14
CA THR A 79 23.98 9.96 6.95
C THR A 79 24.81 11.03 6.27
N GLU A 80 25.88 11.51 6.90
CA GLU A 80 26.69 12.62 6.42
C GLU A 80 28.16 12.22 6.27
N ILE A 81 28.84 12.88 5.34
CA ILE A 81 30.27 12.74 5.08
C ILE A 81 30.88 14.12 4.85
N ASN A 82 32.10 14.33 5.36
CA ASN A 82 32.83 15.58 5.12
C ASN A 82 33.28 15.67 3.65
N LEU A 83 33.51 16.90 3.17
CA LEU A 83 33.98 17.14 1.80
C LEU A 83 35.27 16.36 1.46
N ASP A 84 36.21 16.27 2.40
CA ASP A 84 37.46 15.52 2.20
C ASP A 84 37.23 14.01 2.08
N GLY A 85 36.28 13.45 2.84
CA GLY A 85 35.87 12.05 2.74
C GLY A 85 35.14 11.80 1.42
N ALA A 86 34.21 12.68 1.05
CA ALA A 86 33.47 12.61 -0.21
C ALA A 86 34.42 12.61 -1.42
N ARG A 87 35.43 13.49 -1.41
CA ARG A 87 36.44 13.61 -2.48
C ARG A 87 37.30 12.37 -2.67
N ARG A 88 37.46 11.52 -1.65
CA ARG A 88 38.15 10.22 -1.79
C ARG A 88 37.36 9.22 -2.63
N HIS A 89 36.03 9.30 -2.60
CA HIS A 89 35.15 8.43 -3.37
C HIS A 89 34.84 9.03 -4.74
N ASN A 90 34.60 10.34 -4.80
CA ASN A 90 34.35 11.06 -6.03
C ASN A 90 35.09 12.42 -6.02
N PRO A 91 36.17 12.59 -6.79
CA PRO A 91 36.94 13.83 -6.84
C PRO A 91 36.14 15.08 -7.24
N ALA A 92 34.98 14.90 -7.91
CA ALA A 92 34.10 15.99 -8.31
C ALA A 92 33.03 16.36 -7.27
N ALA A 93 33.03 15.72 -6.09
CA ALA A 93 32.03 15.96 -5.05
C ALA A 93 32.07 17.40 -4.50
N GLN A 94 30.88 17.98 -4.36
CA GLN A 94 30.64 19.29 -3.76
C GLN A 94 29.74 19.17 -2.52
N VAL A 95 29.77 20.19 -1.66
CA VAL A 95 28.88 20.29 -0.50
C VAL A 95 27.43 20.36 -0.99
N GLY A 96 26.57 19.50 -0.42
CA GLY A 96 25.19 19.31 -0.84
C GLY A 96 24.97 18.12 -1.78
N ASP A 97 26.04 17.49 -2.31
CA ASP A 97 25.91 16.28 -3.11
C ASP A 97 25.59 15.04 -2.25
N THR A 98 25.08 13.99 -2.89
CA THR A 98 24.90 12.68 -2.25
C THR A 98 25.88 11.68 -2.85
N ILE A 99 26.69 11.04 -2.00
CA ILE A 99 27.63 9.99 -2.38
C ILE A 99 27.01 8.62 -2.10
N ALA A 100 26.99 7.77 -3.12
CA ALA A 100 26.59 6.37 -3.01
C ALA A 100 27.81 5.51 -2.65
N ASP A 101 27.85 5.04 -1.41
CA ASP A 101 28.84 4.09 -0.92
C ASP A 101 28.30 2.65 -1.06
N THR A 102 28.96 1.83 -1.87
CA THR A 102 28.48 0.48 -2.19
C THR A 102 28.74 -0.46 -1.02
N LEU A 103 27.67 -1.02 -0.47
CA LEU A 103 27.73 -1.96 0.64
C LEU A 103 27.99 -3.39 0.14
N PRO A 104 28.71 -4.22 0.92
CA PRO A 104 28.94 -5.61 0.55
C PRO A 104 27.61 -6.38 0.51
N PRO A 105 27.43 -7.28 -0.47
CA PRO A 105 26.21 -8.07 -0.57
C PRO A 105 26.05 -9.01 0.63
N PHE A 106 24.82 -9.19 1.08
CA PHE A 106 24.46 -10.13 2.16
C PHE A 106 23.31 -11.06 1.72
N ASP A 107 23.10 -12.16 2.44
CA ASP A 107 22.03 -13.13 2.13
C ASP A 107 20.65 -12.62 2.59
N PHE A 108 19.79 -12.30 1.63
CA PHE A 108 18.41 -11.83 1.85
C PHE A 108 17.32 -12.79 1.35
N GLY A 109 17.67 -13.96 0.81
CA GLY A 109 16.76 -14.82 0.04
C GLY A 109 15.39 -15.06 0.71
N ARG A 110 15.36 -15.34 2.02
CA ARG A 110 14.10 -15.54 2.77
C ARG A 110 13.31 -14.25 3.01
N ILE A 111 14.00 -13.14 3.30
CA ILE A 111 13.37 -11.84 3.61
C ILE A 111 12.74 -11.25 2.36
N ALA A 112 13.42 -11.36 1.23
CA ALA A 112 12.92 -10.89 -0.05
C ALA A 112 11.64 -11.65 -0.48
N ALA A 113 11.60 -12.97 -0.28
CA ALA A 113 10.40 -13.77 -0.55
C ALA A 113 9.19 -13.38 0.31
N GLN A 114 9.41 -13.21 1.62
CA GLN A 114 8.35 -12.80 2.54
C GLN A 114 7.84 -11.38 2.23
N SER A 115 8.75 -10.48 1.89
CA SER A 115 8.41 -9.09 1.61
C SER A 115 7.71 -8.93 0.27
N ALA A 116 8.16 -9.65 -0.76
CA ALA A 116 7.45 -9.75 -2.03
C ALA A 116 5.99 -10.17 -1.77
N LYS A 117 5.77 -11.23 -0.98
CA LYS A 117 4.43 -11.67 -0.60
C LYS A 117 3.64 -10.58 0.14
N GLN A 118 4.27 -9.86 1.06
CA GLN A 118 3.60 -8.79 1.80
C GLN A 118 3.15 -7.64 0.89
N VAL A 119 4.02 -7.19 -0.03
CA VAL A 119 3.67 -6.12 -0.97
C VAL A 119 2.59 -6.58 -1.92
N ILE A 120 2.60 -7.83 -2.40
CA ILE A 120 1.48 -8.35 -3.19
C ILE A 120 0.17 -8.17 -2.43
N VAL A 121 0.11 -8.63 -1.17
CA VAL A 121 -1.12 -8.53 -0.38
C VAL A 121 -1.53 -7.07 -0.24
N GLN A 122 -0.58 -6.15 -0.08
CA GLN A 122 -0.86 -4.71 -0.03
C GLN A 122 -1.36 -4.16 -1.38
N LYS A 123 -0.67 -4.45 -2.48
CA LYS A 123 -1.01 -3.98 -3.83
C LYS A 123 -2.30 -4.58 -4.38
N VAL A 124 -2.56 -5.85 -4.11
CA VAL A 124 -3.85 -6.49 -4.41
C VAL A 124 -4.96 -5.79 -3.63
N ARG A 125 -4.77 -5.56 -2.33
CA ARG A 125 -5.75 -4.83 -1.53
C ARG A 125 -5.94 -3.38 -1.99
N GLU A 126 -4.88 -2.69 -2.42
CA GLU A 126 -4.97 -1.35 -3.02
C GLU A 126 -5.78 -1.39 -4.32
N ALA A 127 -5.44 -2.29 -5.23
CA ALA A 127 -6.16 -2.43 -6.51
C ALA A 127 -7.63 -2.84 -6.30
N GLU A 128 -7.92 -3.71 -5.34
CA GLU A 128 -9.30 -4.07 -4.96
C GLU A 128 -10.04 -2.85 -4.40
N ARG A 129 -9.41 -2.07 -3.53
CA ARG A 129 -9.99 -0.83 -2.97
C ARG A 129 -10.26 0.21 -4.04
N ASP A 130 -9.35 0.41 -4.98
CA ASP A 130 -9.52 1.36 -6.07
C ASP A 130 -10.64 0.93 -7.02
N ARG A 131 -10.69 -0.36 -7.38
CA ARG A 131 -11.80 -0.93 -8.18
C ARG A 131 -13.14 -0.78 -7.48
N GLN A 132 -13.19 -1.05 -6.18
CA GLN A 132 -14.41 -0.90 -5.39
C GLN A 132 -14.85 0.57 -5.36
N TYR A 133 -13.94 1.52 -5.16
CA TYR A 133 -14.27 2.94 -5.24
C TYR A 133 -14.84 3.31 -6.60
N ASP A 134 -14.18 2.87 -7.68
CA ASP A 134 -14.61 3.18 -9.04
C ASP A 134 -15.96 2.55 -9.40
N GLU A 135 -16.31 1.39 -8.83
CA GLU A 135 -17.63 0.77 -8.99
C GLU A 135 -18.74 1.58 -8.28
N TYR A 136 -18.49 2.08 -7.07
CA TYR A 136 -19.53 2.75 -6.28
C TYR A 136 -19.62 4.26 -6.52
N LYS A 137 -18.58 4.93 -7.02
CA LYS A 137 -18.63 6.38 -7.33
C LYS A 137 -19.71 6.69 -8.37
N ASP A 138 -19.88 5.80 -9.36
CA ASP A 138 -20.84 5.98 -10.45
C ASP A 138 -22.26 5.59 -10.02
N ARG A 139 -22.40 4.93 -8.87
CA ARG A 139 -23.69 4.48 -8.27
C ARG A 139 -24.23 5.44 -7.21
N ILE A 140 -23.60 6.60 -7.02
CA ILE A 140 -24.17 7.67 -6.19
C ILE A 140 -25.52 8.07 -6.81
N GLY A 141 -26.59 8.07 -6.02
CA GLY A 141 -27.94 8.25 -6.56
C GLY A 141 -28.80 6.99 -6.61
N GLU A 142 -28.22 5.82 -6.33
CA GLU A 142 -28.93 4.54 -6.37
C GLU A 142 -29.37 4.06 -4.98
N VAL A 143 -30.42 3.24 -4.96
CA VAL A 143 -30.83 2.48 -3.77
C VAL A 143 -30.17 1.11 -3.85
N SER A 144 -29.34 0.81 -2.86
CA SER A 144 -28.68 -0.49 -2.74
C SER A 144 -29.21 -1.26 -1.53
N ASN A 145 -29.26 -2.58 -1.70
CA ASN A 145 -29.62 -3.50 -0.64
C ASN A 145 -28.34 -4.06 -0.02
N GLY A 146 -28.30 -4.15 1.31
CA GLY A 146 -27.15 -4.69 2.04
C GLY A 146 -27.54 -5.43 3.30
N LEU A 147 -26.59 -6.18 3.84
CA LEU A 147 -26.74 -6.93 5.09
C LEU A 147 -26.04 -6.19 6.22
N VAL A 148 -26.70 -6.00 7.35
CA VAL A 148 -26.11 -5.35 8.52
C VAL A 148 -25.08 -6.29 9.15
N LYS A 149 -23.82 -5.86 9.14
CA LYS A 149 -22.69 -6.63 9.65
C LYS A 149 -22.47 -6.38 11.14
N ARG A 150 -22.62 -5.12 11.57
CA ARG A 150 -22.49 -4.69 12.97
C ARG A 150 -23.13 -3.33 13.21
N VAL A 151 -23.42 -3.05 14.48
CA VAL A 151 -23.94 -1.77 14.95
C VAL A 151 -22.98 -1.22 16.02
N GLU A 152 -22.43 -0.03 15.79
CA GLU A 152 -21.40 0.62 16.61
C GLU A 152 -21.87 2.01 17.07
N TYR A 153 -22.20 2.17 18.35
CA TYR A 153 -22.57 3.47 18.96
C TYR A 153 -23.63 4.27 18.17
N GLY A 154 -24.56 3.58 17.50
CA GLY A 154 -25.61 4.19 16.68
C GLY A 154 -25.28 4.32 15.19
N ASN A 155 -24.05 4.06 14.76
CA ASN A 155 -23.70 3.85 13.36
C ASN A 155 -23.92 2.37 13.01
N VAL A 156 -24.40 2.11 11.81
CA VAL A 156 -24.66 0.76 11.30
C VAL A 156 -23.72 0.51 10.14
N VAL A 157 -22.92 -0.56 10.22
CA VAL A 157 -22.06 -1.01 9.13
C VAL A 157 -22.81 -2.06 8.33
N VAL A 158 -23.01 -1.77 7.06
CA VAL A 158 -23.75 -2.58 6.11
C VAL A 158 -22.79 -3.15 5.07
N ASP A 159 -22.87 -4.44 4.84
CA ASP A 159 -22.15 -5.16 3.79
C ASP A 159 -22.97 -5.13 2.50
N LEU A 160 -22.40 -4.54 1.45
CA LEU A 160 -22.98 -4.49 0.09
C LEU A 160 -22.45 -5.62 -0.81
N GLY A 161 -21.73 -6.60 -0.24
CA GLY A 161 -21.16 -7.75 -0.91
C GLY A 161 -19.72 -7.53 -1.36
N ARG A 162 -19.48 -6.48 -2.15
CA ARG A 162 -18.13 -6.09 -2.63
C ARG A 162 -17.53 -4.90 -1.88
N GLY A 163 -18.30 -4.32 -0.96
CA GLY A 163 -17.88 -3.14 -0.23
C GLY A 163 -18.61 -2.94 1.08
N GLU A 164 -17.95 -2.23 1.99
CA GLU A 164 -18.54 -1.84 3.27
C GLU A 164 -19.11 -0.43 3.17
N ALA A 165 -20.32 -0.29 3.69
CA ALA A 165 -21.04 0.96 3.73
C ALA A 165 -21.42 1.30 5.16
N ILE A 166 -21.48 2.59 5.45
CA ILE A 166 -21.85 3.11 6.76
C ILE A 166 -23.15 3.88 6.64
N LEU A 167 -24.07 3.53 7.53
CA LEU A 167 -25.31 4.25 7.74
C LEU A 167 -25.19 4.92 9.10
N ARG A 168 -25.07 6.25 9.09
CA ARG A 168 -24.89 7.02 10.33
C ARG A 168 -26.21 7.17 11.08
N ARG A 169 -26.13 7.50 12.36
CA ARG A 169 -27.29 7.65 13.24
C ARG A 169 -28.29 8.72 12.77
N ASP A 170 -27.78 9.82 12.23
CA ASP A 170 -28.53 10.94 11.65
C ASP A 170 -29.20 10.59 10.31
N GLU A 171 -28.65 9.58 9.62
CA GLU A 171 -29.13 9.10 8.32
C GLU A 171 -30.08 7.88 8.44
N LEU A 172 -30.36 7.45 9.68
CA LEU A 172 -31.35 6.43 10.03
C LEU A 172 -32.73 7.03 10.26
N LEU A 173 -33.79 6.26 9.97
CA LEU A 173 -35.14 6.70 10.29
C LEU A 173 -35.32 6.82 11.80
N PRO A 174 -35.97 7.90 12.29
CA PRO A 174 -36.25 8.05 13.70
C PRO A 174 -37.05 6.83 14.23
N ARG A 175 -36.51 6.16 15.26
CA ARG A 175 -37.08 4.95 15.92
C ARG A 175 -36.93 3.63 15.16
N GLU A 176 -36.21 3.61 14.05
CA GLU A 176 -35.85 2.34 13.41
C GLU A 176 -34.80 1.59 14.24
N VAL A 177 -35.10 0.34 14.59
CA VAL A 177 -34.16 -0.53 15.31
C VAL A 177 -33.58 -1.53 14.33
N VAL A 178 -32.34 -1.30 13.94
CA VAL A 178 -31.59 -2.18 13.04
C VAL A 178 -30.71 -3.10 13.86
N LYS A 179 -30.75 -4.41 13.59
CA LYS A 179 -29.93 -5.41 14.26
C LYS A 179 -28.95 -6.04 13.27
N THR A 180 -27.88 -6.61 13.82
CA THR A 180 -26.94 -7.43 13.05
C THR A 180 -27.68 -8.59 12.37
N GLY A 181 -27.43 -8.78 11.08
CA GLY A 181 -28.08 -9.79 10.24
C GLY A 181 -29.31 -9.28 9.47
N ASP A 182 -29.84 -8.09 9.80
CA ASP A 182 -30.98 -7.53 9.08
C ASP A 182 -30.57 -7.10 7.66
N ARG A 183 -31.52 -7.20 6.72
CA ARG A 183 -31.37 -6.63 5.38
C ARG A 183 -31.94 -5.23 5.36
N VAL A 184 -31.11 -4.27 4.95
CA VAL A 184 -31.48 -2.86 4.87
C VAL A 184 -31.33 -2.38 3.44
N ARG A 185 -32.32 -1.62 2.96
CA ARG A 185 -32.27 -0.91 1.69
C ARG A 185 -31.93 0.55 1.98
N ALA A 186 -30.94 1.13 1.33
CA ALA A 186 -30.58 2.52 1.60
C ALA A 186 -30.07 3.21 0.34
N TYR A 187 -30.21 4.53 0.33
CA TYR A 187 -29.74 5.39 -0.75
C TYR A 187 -28.26 5.70 -0.58
N ILE A 188 -27.46 5.51 -1.63
CA ILE A 188 -26.04 5.90 -1.66
C ILE A 188 -25.98 7.39 -1.96
N TYR A 189 -25.61 8.21 -0.97
CA TYR A 189 -25.53 9.66 -1.13
C TYR A 189 -24.09 10.17 -1.35
N ASP A 190 -23.09 9.45 -0.86
CA ASP A 190 -21.68 9.85 -0.98
C ASP A 190 -20.75 8.63 -0.92
N VAL A 191 -19.60 8.69 -1.60
CA VAL A 191 -18.56 7.66 -1.59
C VAL A 191 -17.22 8.35 -1.45
N ARG A 192 -16.49 8.04 -0.36
CA ARG A 192 -15.19 8.68 -0.05
C ARG A 192 -14.05 7.68 -0.09
N ARG A 193 -12.89 8.14 -0.56
CA ARG A 193 -11.64 7.37 -0.45
C ARG A 193 -11.07 7.56 0.96
N GLU A 194 -11.00 6.51 1.76
CA GLU A 194 -10.24 6.52 3.00
C GLU A 194 -9.00 5.61 2.93
N PRO A 195 -7.96 5.88 3.75
CA PRO A 195 -6.75 5.06 3.80
C PRO A 195 -6.98 3.60 4.16
N ARG A 196 -8.13 3.27 4.77
CA ARG A 196 -8.52 1.90 5.15
C ARG A 196 -9.40 1.20 4.12
N GLY A 197 -9.83 1.89 3.06
CA GLY A 197 -10.83 1.40 2.11
C GLY A 197 -11.75 2.52 1.66
N PRO A 198 -12.39 2.42 0.48
CA PRO A 198 -13.46 3.34 0.15
C PRO A 198 -14.62 3.15 1.12
N GLN A 199 -15.09 4.24 1.71
CA GLN A 199 -16.23 4.26 2.61
C GLN A 199 -17.45 4.78 1.86
N ILE A 200 -18.48 3.94 1.77
CA ILE A 200 -19.75 4.26 1.11
C ILE A 200 -20.70 4.77 2.17
N PHE A 201 -21.28 5.95 1.97
CA PHE A 201 -22.24 6.51 2.90
C PHE A 201 -23.66 6.29 2.40
N LEU A 202 -24.46 5.70 3.29
CA LEU A 202 -25.85 5.37 3.04
C LEU A 202 -26.77 6.30 3.83
N SER A 203 -27.95 6.55 3.28
CA SER A 203 -29.02 7.28 3.95
C SER A 203 -30.38 6.63 3.70
N ARG A 204 -31.24 6.68 4.72
CA ARG A 204 -32.66 6.30 4.66
C ARG A 204 -33.58 7.49 4.88
N THR A 205 -33.04 8.65 5.24
CA THR A 205 -33.79 9.90 5.46
C THR A 205 -33.69 10.85 4.26
N HIS A 206 -32.77 10.59 3.32
CA HIS A 206 -32.55 11.43 2.15
C HIS A 206 -33.82 11.53 1.27
N PRO A 207 -34.24 12.72 0.80
CA PRO A 207 -35.49 12.90 0.03
C PRO A 207 -35.58 12.03 -1.24
N GLN A 208 -34.44 11.78 -1.88
CA GLN A 208 -34.37 10.96 -3.09
C GLN A 208 -34.55 9.46 -2.82
N PHE A 209 -34.39 9.00 -1.57
CA PHE A 209 -34.59 7.60 -1.20
C PHE A 209 -36.03 7.14 -1.49
N MET A 210 -37.01 7.92 -1.03
CA MET A 210 -38.43 7.64 -1.26
C MET A 210 -38.76 7.61 -2.76
N SER A 211 -38.28 8.62 -3.50
CA SER A 211 -38.53 8.73 -4.94
C SER A 211 -38.00 7.52 -5.71
N LYS A 212 -36.80 7.05 -5.36
CA LYS A 212 -36.17 5.88 -5.99
C LYS A 212 -36.82 4.57 -5.58
N LEU A 213 -37.31 4.44 -4.34
CA LEU A 213 -38.08 3.27 -3.91
C LEU A 213 -39.38 3.13 -4.70
N PHE A 214 -40.11 4.22 -4.93
CA PHE A 214 -41.32 4.19 -5.75
C PHE A 214 -41.03 3.80 -7.20
N ALA A 215 -39.94 4.33 -7.78
CA ALA A 215 -39.55 4.00 -9.15
C ALA A 215 -39.13 2.52 -9.35
N GLN A 216 -38.85 1.78 -8.28
CA GLN A 216 -38.51 0.34 -8.35
C GLN A 216 -39.73 -0.57 -8.22
N GLU A 217 -40.86 -0.05 -7.73
CA GLU A 217 -42.08 -0.84 -7.46
C GLU A 217 -43.15 -0.69 -8.57
N VAL A 218 -43.01 0.31 -9.45
CA VAL A 218 -43.88 0.57 -10.61
C VAL A 218 -43.23 0.09 -11.89
#